data_AF-A0AAD4Y099-F1
#
_entry.id   AF-A0AAD4Y099-F1
#
_cell.length_a   1.000
_cell.length_b   1.000
_cell.length_c   1.000
_cell.angle_alpha   90.00
_cell.angle_beta   90.00
_cell.angle_gamma   90.00
#
_symmetry.space_group_name_H-M   'P 1'
#
loop_
_entity.id
_entity.type
_entity.pdbx_description
1 polymer ?
#
loop_
_entity_poly.entity_id
_entity_poly.type
_entity_poly.pdbx_seq_one_letter_code
_entity_poly.pdbx_strand_id
1 'polypeptide(L)'
;MDPGSGAAAVARRNERERNRVKLVNLGFQALRQHVPHGGASKKLSKVETLRSAVEYIRALQRLLAEHDAVRAALAGGLLAPAARHPLPRAPSGTPATAASPSCSSSSPGRGRSSEPGSPRSAYSSDDSGCEGALSPAERELLDFSSWLGGY
;
A
#
# COMPACT_ATOMS: atom_id res chain seq x y z
N MET A 1 26.66 35.47 -21.38
CA MET A 1 26.34 34.06 -21.05
C MET A 1 27.07 33.76 -19.76
N ASP A 2 26.36 33.79 -18.63
CA ASP A 2 26.97 33.59 -17.31
C ASP A 2 27.13 32.08 -17.02
N PRO A 3 28.35 31.53 -16.95
CA PRO A 3 28.56 30.10 -16.77
C PRO A 3 28.13 29.59 -15.38
N GLY A 4 27.91 30.47 -14.40
CA GLY A 4 27.52 30.12 -13.03
C GLY A 4 26.05 29.67 -12.85
N SER A 5 25.15 30.10 -13.75
CA SER A 5 23.70 29.81 -13.61
C SER A 5 23.37 28.32 -13.82
N GLY A 6 24.09 27.65 -14.73
CA GLY A 6 23.94 26.21 -14.98
C GLY A 6 24.39 25.34 -13.80
N ALA A 7 25.49 25.71 -13.15
CA ALA A 7 26.03 24.98 -12.00
C ALA A 7 25.05 24.98 -10.81
N ALA A 8 24.43 26.12 -10.52
CA ALA A 8 23.45 26.24 -9.44
C ALA A 8 22.18 25.40 -9.70
N ALA A 9 21.70 25.34 -10.95
CA ALA A 9 20.56 24.50 -11.31
C ALA A 9 20.87 23.00 -11.19
N VAL A 10 22.08 22.58 -11.58
CA VAL A 10 22.55 21.20 -11.43
C VAL A 10 22.68 20.83 -9.95
N ALA A 11 23.26 21.72 -9.13
CA ALA A 11 23.37 21.50 -7.67
C ALA A 11 21.99 21.27 -7.03
N ARG A 12 21.01 22.14 -7.33
CA ARG A 12 19.63 21.95 -6.85
C ARG A 12 19.01 20.63 -7.31
N ARG A 13 19.28 20.20 -8.55
CA ARG A 13 18.79 18.91 -9.06
C ARG A 13 19.43 17.73 -8.33
N ASN A 14 20.74 17.76 -8.11
CA ASN A 14 21.46 16.70 -7.42
C ASN A 14 20.98 16.56 -5.97
N GLU A 15 20.77 17.69 -5.29
CA GLU A 15 20.27 17.68 -3.91
C GLU A 15 18.89 17.04 -3.78
N ARG A 16 17.98 17.33 -4.73
CA ARG A 16 16.68 16.64 -4.79
C ARG A 16 16.82 15.13 -4.95
N GLU A 17 17.74 14.67 -5.80
CA GLU A 17 17.94 13.24 -6.00
C GLU A 17 18.55 12.56 -4.76
N ARG A 18 19.47 13.22 -4.07
CA ARG A 18 19.99 12.76 -2.77
C ARG A 18 18.87 12.58 -1.76
N ASN A 19 17.97 13.57 -1.64
CA ASN A 19 16.83 13.49 -0.72
C ASN A 19 15.85 12.38 -1.09
N ARG A 20 15.55 12.21 -2.38
CA ARG A 20 14.71 11.11 -2.86
C ARG A 20 15.30 9.74 -2.52
N VAL A 21 16.61 9.56 -2.75
CA VAL A 21 17.30 8.30 -2.44
C VAL A 21 17.37 8.06 -0.93
N LYS A 22 17.59 9.11 -0.14
CA LYS A 22 17.54 9.04 1.32
C LYS A 22 16.19 8.53 1.81
N LEU A 23 15.09 9.06 1.27
CA LEU A 23 13.72 8.63 1.59
C LEU A 23 13.50 7.14 1.27
N VAL A 24 13.91 6.70 0.08
CA VAL A 24 13.81 5.29 -0.32
C VAL A 24 14.59 4.39 0.65
N ASN A 25 15.82 4.79 1.01
CA ASN A 25 16.65 3.99 1.91
C ASN A 25 16.10 3.94 3.34
N LEU A 26 15.46 5.02 3.82
CA LEU A 26 14.74 5.02 5.10
C LEU A 26 13.55 4.05 5.06
N GLY A 27 12.74 4.08 3.98
CA GLY A 27 11.64 3.12 3.80
C GLY A 27 12.10 1.66 3.82
N PHE A 28 13.24 1.36 3.20
CA PHE A 28 13.84 0.01 3.28
C PHE A 28 14.30 -0.36 4.69
N GLN A 29 14.78 0.59 5.50
CA GLN A 29 15.18 0.33 6.88
C GLN A 29 13.96 0.05 7.76
N ALA A 30 12.90 0.85 7.65
CA ALA A 30 11.65 0.60 8.35
C ALA A 30 11.05 -0.76 7.96
N LEU A 31 11.01 -1.08 6.67
CA LEU A 31 10.52 -2.37 6.21
C LEU A 31 11.30 -3.54 6.83
N ARG A 32 12.62 -3.41 7.00
CA ARG A 32 13.45 -4.44 7.65
C ARG A 32 13.07 -4.68 9.12
N GLN A 33 12.54 -3.69 9.83
CA GLN A 33 12.10 -3.87 11.21
C GLN A 33 10.83 -4.75 11.31
N HIS A 34 10.06 -4.85 10.22
CA HIS A 34 8.79 -5.57 10.19
C HIS A 34 8.82 -6.90 9.43
N VAL A 35 9.96 -7.27 8.83
CA VAL A 35 10.10 -8.56 8.13
C VAL A 35 10.97 -9.54 8.93
N PRO A 36 10.67 -10.84 8.86
CA PRO A 36 11.48 -11.87 9.49
C PRO A 36 12.96 -11.75 9.10
N HIS A 37 13.85 -11.87 10.08
CA HIS A 37 15.31 -11.74 9.91
C HIS A 37 15.80 -10.36 9.45
N GLY A 38 14.93 -9.34 9.32
CA GLY A 38 15.36 -8.01 8.87
C GLY A 38 16.18 -7.22 9.91
N GLY A 39 16.05 -7.54 11.20
CA GLY A 39 16.88 -7.03 12.30
C GLY A 39 18.15 -7.84 12.59
N ALA A 40 18.50 -8.83 11.76
CA ALA A 40 19.71 -9.63 11.97
C ALA A 40 20.99 -8.79 11.87
N SER A 41 22.08 -9.29 12.48
CA SER A 41 23.41 -8.64 12.44
C SER A 41 23.86 -8.30 11.01
N LYS A 42 23.51 -9.15 10.04
CA LYS A 42 23.64 -8.86 8.61
C LYS A 42 22.32 -8.32 8.05
N LYS A 43 22.33 -7.07 7.59
CA LYS A 43 21.18 -6.42 6.93
C LYS A 43 20.86 -7.10 5.60
N LEU A 44 19.59 -7.45 5.38
CA LEU A 44 19.09 -7.99 4.11
C LEU A 44 19.31 -7.00 2.95
N SER A 45 19.62 -7.47 1.75
CA SER A 45 19.62 -6.63 0.54
C SER A 45 18.23 -6.09 0.20
N LYS A 46 18.14 -5.12 -0.72
CA LYS A 46 16.83 -4.57 -1.16
C LYS A 46 15.91 -5.67 -1.72
N VAL A 47 16.46 -6.53 -2.58
CA VAL A 47 15.69 -7.62 -3.20
C VAL A 47 15.26 -8.65 -2.16
N GLU A 48 16.17 -9.05 -1.26
CA GLU A 48 15.83 -10.00 -0.18
C GLU A 48 14.77 -9.43 0.77
N THR A 49 14.88 -8.14 1.12
CA THR A 49 13.88 -7.46 1.96
C THR A 49 12.50 -7.49 1.29
N LEU A 50 12.40 -7.20 -0.01
CA LEU A 50 11.13 -7.25 -0.74
C LEU A 50 10.56 -8.67 -0.84
N ARG A 51 11.41 -9.67 -1.14
CA ARG A 51 10.97 -11.07 -1.20
C ARG A 51 10.45 -11.54 0.15
N SER A 52 11.19 -11.28 1.23
CA SER A 52 10.79 -11.63 2.59
C SER A 52 9.49 -10.93 3.00
N ALA A 53 9.30 -9.66 2.65
CA ALA A 53 8.04 -8.94 2.92
C ALA A 53 6.83 -9.62 2.27
N VAL A 54 6.93 -9.97 0.97
CA VAL A 54 5.85 -10.63 0.24
C VAL A 54 5.53 -12.00 0.84
N GLU A 55 6.55 -12.78 1.17
CA GLU A 55 6.40 -14.10 1.80
C GLU A 55 5.76 -13.97 3.19
N TYR A 56 6.17 -12.97 3.96
CA TYR A 56 5.66 -12.75 5.31
C TYR A 56 4.18 -12.33 5.30
N ILE A 57 3.78 -11.42 4.41
CA ILE A 57 2.36 -11.07 4.24
C ILE A 57 1.53 -12.31 3.92
N ARG A 58 1.98 -13.16 2.98
CA ARG A 58 1.28 -14.41 2.63
C ARG A 58 1.23 -15.40 3.80
N ALA A 59 2.26 -15.46 4.64
CA ALA A 59 2.26 -16.29 5.84
C ALA A 59 1.25 -15.79 6.88
N LEU A 60 1.23 -14.48 7.14
CA LEU A 60 0.28 -13.87 8.07
C LEU A 60 -1.18 -14.03 7.60
N GLN A 61 -1.45 -13.86 6.31
CA GLN A 61 -2.78 -14.09 5.73
C GLN A 61 -3.26 -15.54 5.93
N ARG A 62 -2.38 -16.53 5.73
CA ARG A 62 -2.71 -17.94 5.97
C ARG A 62 -2.99 -18.20 7.45
N LEU A 63 -2.15 -17.69 8.35
CA LEU A 63 -2.32 -17.84 9.79
C LEU A 63 -3.66 -17.28 10.26
N LEU A 64 -4.04 -16.08 9.78
CA LEU A 64 -5.33 -15.47 10.11
C LEU A 64 -6.51 -16.30 9.58
N ALA A 65 -6.44 -16.80 8.35
CA ALA A 65 -7.49 -17.63 7.77
C ALA A 65 -7.66 -18.96 8.52
N GLU A 66 -6.55 -19.61 8.90
CA GLU A 66 -6.56 -20.83 9.72
C GLU A 66 -7.20 -20.56 11.09
N HIS A 67 -6.81 -19.45 11.74
CA HIS A 67 -7.37 -19.05 13.03
C HIS A 67 -8.88 -18.78 12.95
N ASP A 68 -9.34 -18.09 11.91
CA ASP A 68 -10.76 -17.85 11.68
C ASP A 68 -11.55 -19.13 11.39
N ALA A 69 -10.96 -20.07 10.64
CA ALA A 69 -11.57 -21.39 10.40
C ALA A 69 -11.72 -22.20 11.69
N VAL A 70 -10.69 -22.21 12.54
CA VAL A 70 -10.73 -22.88 13.86
C VAL A 70 -11.78 -22.23 14.76
N ARG A 71 -11.83 -20.89 14.78
CA ARG A 71 -12.82 -20.14 15.57
C ARG A 71 -14.25 -20.42 15.09
N ALA A 72 -14.47 -20.49 13.77
CA ALA A 72 -15.75 -20.86 13.20
C ALA A 72 -16.14 -22.31 13.53
N ALA A 73 -15.21 -23.26 13.49
CA ALA A 73 -15.46 -24.65 13.87
C ALA A 73 -15.81 -24.80 15.35
N LEU A 74 -15.15 -24.04 16.23
CA LEU A 74 -15.45 -24.00 17.67
C LEU A 74 -16.82 -23.37 17.93
N ALA A 75 -17.13 -22.23 17.29
CA ALA A 75 -18.43 -21.59 17.40
C ALA A 75 -19.58 -22.41 16.79
N GLY A 76 -19.28 -23.22 15.77
CA GLY A 76 -20.21 -24.11 15.07
C GLY A 76 -20.47 -25.45 15.78
N GLY A 77 -19.94 -25.67 16.99
CA GLY A 77 -20.36 -26.76 17.85
C GLY A 77 -19.82 -28.16 17.51
N LEU A 78 -18.70 -28.28 16.79
CA LEU A 78 -18.08 -29.59 16.50
C LEU A 78 -17.43 -30.28 17.73
N LEU A 79 -17.54 -29.68 18.92
CA LEU A 79 -17.27 -30.31 20.22
C LEU A 79 -18.55 -30.55 21.06
N ALA A 80 -19.73 -30.59 20.44
CA ALA A 80 -20.93 -31.07 21.12
C ALA A 80 -20.83 -32.61 21.28
N PRO A 81 -20.90 -33.16 22.50
CA PRO A 81 -20.86 -34.61 22.69
C PRO A 81 -22.06 -35.26 22.01
N ALA A 82 -21.79 -36.33 21.27
CA ALA A 82 -22.74 -37.07 20.48
C ALA A 82 -23.99 -37.50 21.27
N ALA A 83 -25.11 -36.78 21.10
CA ALA A 83 -26.43 -37.32 21.35
C ALA A 83 -26.85 -38.13 20.12
N ARG A 84 -26.95 -39.44 20.29
CA ARG A 84 -27.29 -40.43 19.26
C ARG A 84 -28.74 -40.25 18.76
N HIS A 85 -28.90 -40.19 17.43
CA HIS A 85 -30.00 -40.53 16.48
C HIS A 85 -31.35 -41.16 16.99
N PRO A 86 -32.47 -41.19 16.21
CA PRO A 86 -32.56 -41.20 14.72
C PRO A 86 -33.76 -40.45 14.02
N LEU A 87 -33.65 -40.34 12.67
CA LEU A 87 -34.69 -40.06 11.64
C LEU A 87 -35.49 -41.36 11.30
N PRO A 88 -36.66 -41.40 10.59
CA PRO A 88 -36.94 -40.71 9.31
C PRO A 88 -38.42 -40.34 8.99
N ARG A 89 -38.67 -39.66 7.85
CA ARG A 89 -39.68 -40.04 6.80
C ARG A 89 -39.92 -38.91 5.79
N ALA A 90 -39.78 -39.24 4.49
CA ALA A 90 -40.31 -38.50 3.33
C ALA A 90 -41.68 -39.09 2.90
N PRO A 91 -42.50 -38.42 2.06
CA PRO A 91 -42.31 -38.59 0.60
C PRO A 91 -42.69 -37.39 -0.32
N SER A 92 -42.09 -37.47 -1.52
CA SER A 92 -42.39 -36.97 -2.88
C SER A 92 -43.66 -36.14 -3.23
N GLY A 93 -43.46 -35.12 -4.09
CA GLY A 93 -44.47 -34.51 -4.97
C GLY A 93 -43.86 -33.56 -6.03
N THR A 94 -43.71 -34.09 -7.25
CA THR A 94 -43.40 -33.62 -8.64
C THR A 94 -43.51 -32.13 -9.11
N PRO A 95 -43.00 -31.81 -10.34
CA PRO A 95 -42.40 -30.52 -10.71
C PRO A 95 -43.24 -29.65 -11.69
N ALA A 96 -42.86 -28.38 -11.84
CA ALA A 96 -42.97 -27.45 -12.99
C ALA A 96 -42.74 -26.03 -12.40
N THR A 97 -42.17 -25.00 -13.04
CA THR A 97 -42.18 -24.56 -14.43
C THR A 97 -41.04 -23.55 -14.60
N ALA A 98 -40.46 -23.50 -15.80
CA ALA A 98 -39.45 -22.55 -16.24
C ALA A 98 -39.84 -21.08 -16.07
N ALA A 99 -38.85 -20.22 -15.78
CA ALA A 99 -38.67 -18.90 -16.39
C ALA A 99 -37.38 -18.21 -15.87
N SER A 100 -36.34 -18.19 -16.71
CA SER A 100 -35.54 -16.97 -16.94
C SER A 100 -36.03 -16.41 -18.29
N PRO A 101 -35.82 -15.13 -18.67
CA PRO A 101 -34.71 -14.26 -18.29
C PRO A 101 -35.13 -12.79 -18.02
N SER A 102 -34.18 -11.90 -17.74
CA SER A 102 -34.10 -10.57 -18.36
C SER A 102 -32.79 -9.87 -17.97
N CYS A 103 -31.92 -9.77 -18.96
CA CYS A 103 -30.92 -8.71 -19.07
C CYS A 103 -31.63 -7.38 -19.37
N SER A 104 -31.12 -6.28 -18.82
CA SER A 104 -31.42 -4.94 -19.32
C SER A 104 -30.16 -4.11 -19.27
N SER A 105 -29.70 -3.82 -20.47
CA SER A 105 -28.67 -2.87 -20.88
C SER A 105 -28.99 -1.43 -20.45
N SER A 106 -27.95 -0.62 -20.24
CA SER A 106 -27.71 0.65 -20.96
C SER A 106 -26.44 1.35 -20.45
N SER A 107 -25.46 1.53 -21.34
CA SER A 107 -24.46 2.63 -21.30
C SER A 107 -25.12 3.90 -21.87
N PRO A 108 -24.65 5.14 -21.59
CA PRO A 108 -23.43 5.71 -22.19
C PRO A 108 -22.60 6.54 -21.16
N GLY A 109 -21.29 6.73 -21.31
CA GLY A 109 -20.64 7.49 -22.37
C GLY A 109 -20.68 9.00 -22.10
N ARG A 110 -19.73 9.54 -21.32
CA ARG A 110 -19.31 10.95 -21.42
C ARG A 110 -17.81 11.07 -21.15
N GLY A 111 -17.07 11.25 -22.24
CA GLY A 111 -15.78 11.91 -22.18
C GLY A 111 -15.97 13.38 -21.82
N ARG A 112 -15.10 13.88 -20.95
CA ARG A 112 -14.80 15.30 -20.86
C ARG A 112 -13.32 15.45 -20.54
N SER A 113 -12.56 15.55 -21.62
CA SER A 113 -11.27 16.24 -21.61
C SER A 113 -11.53 17.69 -21.21
N SER A 114 -10.82 18.17 -20.21
CA SER A 114 -10.62 19.59 -19.97
C SER A 114 -9.30 19.70 -19.21
N GLU A 115 -8.24 20.00 -19.95
CA GLU A 115 -7.01 20.53 -19.38
C GLU A 115 -7.32 21.85 -18.68
N PRO A 116 -6.84 22.07 -17.45
CA PRO A 116 -6.60 23.41 -16.97
C PRO A 116 -5.22 23.86 -17.45
N GLY A 117 -5.23 24.88 -18.31
CA GLY A 117 -4.05 25.59 -18.74
C GLY A 117 -3.24 26.17 -17.58
N SER A 118 -1.95 26.32 -17.89
CA SER A 118 -0.87 26.99 -17.16
C SER A 118 -1.28 28.16 -16.26
N PRO A 119 -0.45 28.44 -15.25
CA PRO A 119 0.28 29.70 -15.36
C PRO A 119 1.80 29.48 -15.36
N ARG A 120 2.42 30.09 -16.37
CA ARG A 120 3.84 30.44 -16.41
C ARG A 120 4.24 31.10 -15.10
N SER A 121 5.14 30.48 -14.34
CA SER A 121 5.82 31.17 -13.24
C SER A 121 6.81 32.16 -13.85
N ALA A 122 6.51 33.44 -13.69
CA ALA A 122 7.45 34.50 -13.94
C ALA A 122 8.66 34.29 -13.02
N TYR A 123 9.85 34.36 -13.61
CA TYR A 123 11.08 34.55 -12.88
C TYR A 123 10.92 35.79 -12.00
N SER A 124 10.86 35.62 -10.67
CA SER A 124 11.17 36.70 -9.74
C SER A 124 12.55 36.39 -9.20
N SER A 125 13.51 37.20 -9.66
CA SER A 125 14.82 37.29 -9.05
C SER A 125 14.68 38.14 -7.81
N ASP A 126 14.76 37.50 -6.65
CA ASP A 126 15.07 38.16 -5.39
C ASP A 126 16.25 37.37 -4.80
N ASP A 127 17.43 37.94 -5.02
CA ASP A 127 18.63 37.63 -4.24
C ASP A 127 18.43 38.15 -2.81
N SER A 128 19.07 37.50 -1.83
CA SER A 128 19.12 37.86 -0.41
C SER A 128 18.00 37.35 0.49
N GLY A 129 18.23 36.14 1.04
CA GLY A 129 17.49 35.58 2.16
C GLY A 129 17.91 34.15 2.47
N CYS A 130 19.12 33.93 2.99
CA CYS A 130 19.48 32.65 3.63
C CYS A 130 18.80 32.53 5.01
N GLU A 131 17.49 32.67 5.03
CA GLU A 131 16.64 32.38 6.19
C GLU A 131 16.29 30.89 6.16
N GLY A 132 16.35 30.26 7.34
CA GLY A 132 16.17 28.82 7.55
C GLY A 132 14.75 28.28 7.27
N ALA A 133 14.18 28.59 6.11
CA ALA A 133 13.03 27.90 5.58
C ALA A 133 13.50 26.57 4.98
N LEU A 134 13.22 25.48 5.71
CA LEU A 134 13.42 24.13 5.21
C LEU A 134 12.82 24.03 3.79
N SER A 135 13.63 23.56 2.85
CA SER A 135 13.18 23.29 1.49
C SER A 135 11.96 22.37 1.53
N PRO A 136 11.00 22.48 0.60
CA PRO A 136 9.85 21.59 0.55
C PRO A 136 10.23 20.10 0.65
N ALA A 137 11.36 19.71 0.06
CA ALA A 137 11.89 18.35 0.13
C ALA A 137 12.39 17.96 1.53
N GLU A 138 12.90 18.91 2.32
CA GLU A 138 13.32 18.67 3.70
C GLU A 138 12.12 18.52 4.62
N ARG A 139 11.03 19.26 4.37
CA ARG A 139 9.75 19.08 5.05
C ARG A 139 9.13 17.71 4.79
N GLU A 140 9.05 17.28 3.53
CA GLU A 140 8.56 15.93 3.18
C GLU A 140 9.40 14.83 3.81
N LEU A 141 10.71 15.02 3.86
CA LEU A 141 11.63 14.07 4.49
C LEU A 141 11.38 13.96 6.00
N LEU A 142 11.15 15.09 6.67
CA LEU A 142 10.85 15.13 8.10
C LEU A 142 9.50 14.49 8.40
N ASP A 143 8.46 14.83 7.65
CA ASP A 143 7.12 14.26 7.78
C ASP A 143 7.16 12.73 7.66
N PHE A 144 7.78 12.22 6.59
CA PHE A 144 7.92 10.79 6.40
C PHE A 144 8.78 10.11 7.48
N SER A 145 9.85 10.76 7.95
CA SER A 145 10.66 10.23 9.06
C SER A 145 9.89 10.17 10.37
N SER A 146 9.00 11.13 10.60
CA SER A 146 8.13 11.16 11.78
C SER A 146 7.08 10.05 11.73
N TRP A 147 6.53 9.78 10.54
CA TRP A 147 5.62 8.66 10.30
C TRP A 147 6.28 7.30 10.61
N LEU A 148 7.56 7.13 10.24
CA LEU A 148 8.30 5.90 10.52
C LEU A 148 8.66 5.72 12.01
N GLY A 149 8.74 6.80 12.80
CA GLY A 149 9.14 6.77 14.20
C GLY A 149 8.02 6.47 15.21
N GLY A 150 6.78 6.27 14.74
CA GLY A 150 5.59 6.11 15.58
C GLY A 150 5.25 4.68 16.00
N TYR A 151 6.05 3.68 15.65
CA TYR A 151 5.78 2.25 15.92
C TYR A 151 6.93 1.54 16.62
#